data_AF-A0A914DY49-F1
#
_entry.id   AF-A0A914DY49-F1
#
_cell.length_a   1.000
_cell.length_b   1.000
_cell.length_c   1.000
_cell.angle_alpha   90.00
_cell.angle_beta   90.00
_cell.angle_gamma   90.00
#
_symmetry.space_group_name_H-M   'P 1'
#
loop_
_entity.id
_entity.type
_entity.pdbx_description
1 polymer ?
#
loop_
_entity_poly.entity_id
_entity_poly.type
_entity_poly.pdbx_seq_one_letter_code
_entity_poly.pdbx_strand_id
1 'polypeptide(L)'
;MQVKRRFPTMENIVESGLMTKEELDEYNSIESPHAKYWFPTEWAFQLLRKARTLNLIDSDIVYIHIMERLAKFRSSIMNLVIYDWISIPIIYTQVIDLYVPIMTICQLVFYLGWMKAAEVMLNPFGEDDDDFECNYILDRNLEVGMLIVDSCYEGLPDSGDDDSGNYAYTAAEEPEDRINLQGSCSKVKPTQKRACPCPKIKWAKQRKPSRRQRKTSENDRNSKEDKKFPLKEVINSKSNGIIVIEA
;
A
#
# COMPACT_ATOMS: atom_id res chain seq x y z
N MET A 1 16.73 20.38 8.57
CA MET A 1 16.64 18.98 8.07
C MET A 1 17.65 18.11 8.79
N GLN A 2 17.17 17.34 9.76
CA GLN A 2 17.97 16.46 10.63
C GLN A 2 18.87 15.48 9.83
N VAL A 3 18.32 14.88 8.78
CA VAL A 3 19.03 13.86 7.98
C VAL A 3 20.21 14.45 7.21
N LYS A 4 20.09 15.68 6.70
CA LYS A 4 21.18 16.37 5.97
C LYS A 4 22.36 16.71 6.89
N ARG A 5 22.11 16.92 8.19
CA ARG A 5 23.19 17.11 9.17
C ARG A 5 23.90 15.80 9.49
N ARG A 6 23.17 14.68 9.49
CA ARG A 6 23.74 13.33 9.66
C ARG A 6 24.59 12.92 8.45
N PHE A 7 24.13 13.24 7.24
CA PHE A 7 24.81 12.89 5.99
C PHE A 7 25.09 14.15 5.14
N PRO A 8 26.12 14.94 5.47
CA PRO A 8 26.45 16.16 4.74
C PRO A 8 27.07 15.90 3.36
N THR A 9 27.86 14.82 3.23
CA THR A 9 28.54 14.42 1.99
C THR A 9 28.18 12.97 1.63
N MET A 10 28.42 12.60 0.37
CA MET A 10 28.21 11.23 -0.09
C MET A 10 29.22 10.24 0.52
N GLU A 11 30.40 10.72 0.91
CA GLU A 11 31.41 9.91 1.61
C GLU A 11 30.92 9.46 2.99
N ASN A 12 30.20 10.32 3.73
CA ASN A 12 29.60 9.95 5.01
C ASN A 12 28.53 8.86 4.86
N ILE A 13 27.85 8.80 3.71
CA ILE A 13 26.90 7.72 3.41
C ILE A 13 27.65 6.39 3.24
N VAL A 14 28.82 6.41 2.61
CA VAL A 14 29.70 5.23 2.51
C VAL A 14 30.24 4.80 3.87
N GLU A 15 30.69 5.74 4.69
CA GLU A 15 31.17 5.45 6.06
C GLU A 15 30.07 4.83 6.93
N SER A 16 28.82 5.23 6.74
CA SER A 16 27.67 4.66 7.46
C SER A 16 27.28 3.24 7.01
N GLY A 17 27.91 2.71 5.96
CA GLY A 17 27.60 1.39 5.42
C GLY A 17 26.33 1.32 4.58
N LEU A 18 25.70 2.47 4.28
CA LEU A 18 24.51 2.55 3.42
C LEU A 18 24.84 2.38 1.92
N MET A 19 26.08 2.66 1.53
CA MET A 19 26.56 2.54 0.15
C MET A 19 27.99 2.04 0.14
N THR A 20 28.34 1.20 -0.81
CA THR A 20 29.71 0.71 -0.99
C THR A 20 30.57 1.73 -1.75
N LYS A 21 31.90 1.57 -1.69
CA LYS A 21 32.84 2.43 -2.43
C LYS A 21 32.71 2.25 -3.95
N GLU A 22 32.46 1.02 -4.39
CA GLU A 22 32.27 0.71 -5.81
C GLU A 22 30.98 1.37 -6.35
N GLU A 23 29.90 1.33 -5.58
CA GLU A 23 28.66 2.04 -5.90
C GLU A 23 28.87 3.57 -5.93
N LEU A 24 29.70 4.13 -5.04
CA LEU A 24 30.03 5.56 -5.08
C LEU A 24 30.72 5.94 -6.40
N ASP A 25 31.65 5.11 -6.88
CA ASP A 25 32.38 5.37 -8.12
C ASP A 25 31.43 5.33 -9.33
N GLU A 26 30.53 4.34 -9.39
CA GLU A 26 29.48 4.28 -10.42
C GLU A 26 28.51 5.47 -10.34
N TYR A 27 28.12 5.86 -9.13
CA TYR A 27 27.25 7.02 -8.89
C TYR A 27 27.90 8.32 -9.38
N ASN A 28 29.20 8.48 -9.20
CA ASN A 28 29.95 9.66 -9.64
C ASN A 28 30.24 9.65 -11.15
N SER A 29 30.37 8.48 -11.76
CA SER A 29 30.64 8.34 -13.20
C SER A 29 29.56 8.96 -14.10
N ILE A 30 28.33 9.08 -13.57
CA ILE A 30 27.20 9.63 -14.31
C ILE A 30 27.11 11.13 -14.07
N GLU A 31 27.31 11.93 -15.11
CA GLU A 31 27.11 13.37 -15.03
C GLU A 31 25.62 13.71 -15.15
N SER A 32 25.05 14.31 -14.10
CA SER A 32 23.69 14.86 -14.15
C SER A 32 23.60 16.17 -13.37
N PRO A 33 22.91 17.19 -13.90
CA PRO A 33 22.73 18.47 -13.23
C PRO A 33 21.76 18.41 -12.04
N HIS A 34 20.98 17.34 -11.93
CA HIS A 34 19.97 17.14 -10.88
C HIS A 34 20.43 16.13 -9.82
N ALA A 35 19.79 16.17 -8.65
CA ALA A 35 20.01 15.19 -7.59
C ALA A 35 19.63 13.77 -8.06
N LYS A 36 20.52 12.78 -7.83
CA LYS A 36 20.39 11.41 -8.35
C LYS A 36 19.69 10.45 -7.37
N TYR A 37 18.67 10.92 -6.66
CA TYR A 37 17.90 10.09 -5.72
C TYR A 37 17.19 8.91 -6.39
N TRP A 38 16.92 9.01 -7.70
CA TRP A 38 16.25 7.99 -8.49
C TRP A 38 17.15 6.78 -8.79
N PHE A 39 18.45 6.93 -8.62
CA PHE A 39 19.44 6.00 -9.12
C PHE A 39 19.51 4.69 -8.33
N PRO A 40 19.53 4.69 -6.98
CA PRO A 40 19.43 3.45 -6.21
C PRO A 40 18.13 2.66 -6.48
N THR A 41 17.03 3.36 -6.77
CA THR A 41 15.78 2.70 -7.17
C THR A 41 15.93 1.98 -8.53
N GLU A 42 16.64 2.59 -9.48
CA GLU A 42 16.91 1.96 -10.78
C GLU A 42 17.82 0.72 -10.63
N TRP A 43 18.85 0.79 -9.79
CA TRP A 43 19.65 -0.38 -9.44
C TRP A 43 18.83 -1.51 -8.84
N ALA A 44 17.89 -1.21 -7.95
CA ALA A 44 16.97 -2.21 -7.41
C ALA A 44 16.11 -2.87 -8.52
N PHE A 45 15.62 -2.10 -9.50
CA PHE A 45 14.91 -2.66 -10.66
C PHE A 45 15.83 -3.54 -11.53
N GLN A 46 17.08 -3.13 -11.74
CA GLN A 46 18.06 -3.91 -12.50
C GLN A 46 18.41 -5.21 -11.78
N LEU A 47 18.60 -5.17 -10.47
CA LEU A 47 18.85 -6.34 -9.64
C LEU A 47 17.67 -7.32 -9.70
N LEU A 48 16.45 -6.81 -9.63
CA LEU A 48 15.24 -7.63 -9.74
C LEU A 48 15.11 -8.30 -11.13
N ARG A 49 15.44 -7.58 -12.21
CA ARG A 49 15.50 -8.17 -13.56
C ARG A 49 16.56 -9.27 -13.64
N LYS A 50 17.76 -9.02 -13.09
CA LYS A 50 18.84 -10.03 -13.01
C LYS A 50 18.38 -11.27 -12.23
N ALA A 51 17.76 -11.09 -11.06
CA ALA A 51 17.23 -12.19 -10.25
C ALA A 51 16.19 -13.04 -11.01
N ARG A 52 15.32 -12.39 -11.81
CA ARG A 52 14.37 -13.10 -12.68
C ARG A 52 15.06 -13.88 -13.79
N THR A 53 16.09 -13.33 -14.43
CA THR A 53 16.87 -14.04 -15.48
C THR A 53 17.66 -15.23 -14.92
N LEU A 54 18.09 -15.13 -13.67
CA LEU A 54 18.76 -16.22 -12.94
C LEU A 54 17.77 -17.25 -12.39
N ASN A 55 16.46 -17.08 -12.62
CA ASN A 55 15.38 -17.92 -12.09
C ASN A 55 15.45 -18.10 -10.56
N LEU A 56 15.88 -17.07 -9.82
CA LEU A 56 15.79 -17.05 -8.35
C LEU A 56 14.35 -16.81 -7.87
N ILE A 57 13.50 -16.29 -8.76
CA ILE A 57 12.08 -16.04 -8.50
C ILE A 57 11.29 -16.97 -9.41
N ASP A 58 10.59 -17.94 -8.81
CA ASP A 58 9.90 -19.01 -9.54
C ASP A 58 8.67 -18.55 -10.33
N SER A 59 7.98 -17.51 -9.85
CA SER A 59 6.70 -17.07 -10.39
C SER A 59 6.75 -15.66 -10.97
N ASP A 60 6.23 -15.50 -12.20
CA ASP A 60 6.07 -14.20 -12.86
C ASP A 60 5.13 -13.26 -12.10
N ILE A 61 4.12 -13.82 -11.42
CA ILE A 61 3.16 -13.04 -10.63
C ILE A 61 3.86 -12.40 -9.43
N VAL A 62 4.73 -13.15 -8.75
CA VAL A 62 5.52 -12.65 -7.62
C VAL A 62 6.47 -11.54 -8.09
N TYR A 63 7.13 -11.75 -9.23
CA TYR A 63 7.99 -10.73 -9.84
C TYR A 63 7.23 -9.42 -10.15
N ILE A 64 6.05 -9.51 -10.77
CA ILE A 64 5.21 -8.33 -11.07
C ILE A 64 4.81 -7.61 -9.77
N HIS A 65 4.42 -8.36 -8.74
CA HIS A 65 4.06 -7.76 -7.46
C HIS A 65 5.25 -7.05 -6.80
N ILE A 66 6.45 -7.64 -6.82
CA ILE A 66 7.65 -6.98 -6.27
C ILE A 66 7.97 -5.71 -7.07
N MET A 67 7.86 -5.75 -8.40
CA MET A 67 8.03 -4.57 -9.26
C MET A 67 7.03 -3.47 -8.92
N GLU A 68 5.76 -3.81 -8.73
CA GLU A 68 4.71 -2.85 -8.36
C GLU A 68 5.00 -2.21 -6.99
N ARG A 69 5.48 -3.00 -6.01
CA ARG A 69 5.86 -2.49 -4.69
C ARG A 69 7.04 -1.52 -4.78
N LEU A 70 8.05 -1.83 -5.58
CA LEU A 70 9.21 -0.96 -5.81
C LEU A 70 8.81 0.32 -6.56
N ALA A 71 7.87 0.23 -7.51
CA ALA A 71 7.33 1.39 -8.20
C ALA A 71 6.53 2.30 -7.25
N LYS A 72 5.73 1.73 -6.35
CA LYS A 72 5.03 2.48 -5.30
C LYS A 72 6.00 3.19 -4.35
N PHE A 73 7.10 2.54 -3.99
CA PHE A 73 8.18 3.17 -3.21
C PHE A 73 8.79 4.37 -3.95
N ARG A 74 9.12 4.21 -5.23
CA ARG A 74 9.59 5.31 -6.10
C ARG A 74 8.60 6.48 -6.14
N SER A 75 7.31 6.20 -6.32
CA SER A 75 6.27 7.25 -6.33
C SER A 75 6.20 8.00 -4.99
N SER A 76 6.43 7.30 -3.88
CA SER A 76 6.43 7.92 -2.55
C SER A 76 7.61 8.88 -2.37
N ILE A 77 8.81 8.49 -2.82
CA ILE A 77 9.98 9.38 -2.86
C ILE A 77 9.72 10.59 -3.77
N MET A 78 9.14 10.37 -4.94
CA MET A 78 8.81 11.46 -5.87
C MET A 78 7.83 12.47 -5.24
N ASN A 79 6.80 11.99 -4.56
CA ASN A 79 5.86 12.87 -3.85
C ASN A 79 6.57 13.73 -2.81
N LEU A 80 7.53 13.16 -2.06
CA LEU A 80 8.33 13.91 -1.09
C LEU A 80 9.13 15.04 -1.76
N VAL A 81 9.78 14.75 -2.89
CA VAL A 81 10.52 15.76 -3.67
C VAL A 81 9.59 16.86 -4.20
N ILE A 82 8.36 16.52 -4.60
CA ILE A 82 7.38 17.49 -5.09
C ILE A 82 6.93 18.44 -3.96
N TYR A 83 6.71 17.91 -2.75
CA TYR A 83 6.36 18.73 -1.58
C TYR A 83 7.49 19.70 -1.19
N ASP A 84 8.76 19.28 -1.32
CA ASP A 84 9.91 20.16 -1.07
C ASP A 84 10.11 21.21 -2.19
N TRP A 85 9.88 20.82 -3.44
CA TRP A 85 10.11 21.70 -4.59
C TRP A 85 9.06 22.81 -4.76
N ILE A 86 7.81 22.56 -4.36
CA ILE A 86 6.72 23.54 -4.48
C ILE A 86 6.51 24.26 -3.14
N SER A 87 7.24 25.36 -2.94
CA SER A 87 6.98 26.24 -1.79
C SER A 87 5.67 27.01 -1.98
N ILE A 88 4.90 27.18 -0.90
CA ILE A 88 3.66 27.96 -0.90
C ILE A 88 4.00 29.41 -1.30
N PRO A 89 3.36 30.00 -2.33
CA PRO A 89 3.65 31.37 -2.75
C PRO A 89 3.42 32.37 -1.60
N ILE A 90 4.49 33.01 -1.15
CA ILE A 90 4.47 33.99 -0.06
C ILE A 90 3.98 35.32 -0.63
N ILE A 91 2.66 35.50 -0.76
CA ILE A 91 2.06 36.82 -0.96
C ILE A 91 1.13 37.09 0.22
N TYR A 92 1.23 38.33 0.72
CA TYR A 92 0.47 39.01 1.79
C TYR A 92 1.09 38.98 3.19
N THR A 93 1.67 40.12 3.60
CA THR A 93 0.96 41.14 4.39
C THR A 93 1.81 42.43 4.52
N GLN A 94 1.17 43.60 4.34
CA GLN A 94 1.78 44.91 4.62
C GLN A 94 1.06 45.58 5.80
N VAL A 95 1.87 45.94 6.79
CA VAL A 95 1.80 46.88 7.94
C VAL A 95 0.46 47.47 8.39
N ILE A 96 0.16 47.36 9.69
CA ILE A 96 -0.71 48.30 10.43
C ILE A 96 -0.05 48.65 11.78
N ASP A 97 0.14 49.95 12.04
CA ASP A 97 0.57 50.54 13.31
C ASP A 97 -0.65 51.00 14.15
N LEU A 98 -0.65 50.75 15.48
CA LEU A 98 -1.58 51.38 16.45
C LEU A 98 -1.12 51.23 17.93
N TYR A 99 -1.38 52.27 18.73
CA TYR A 99 -0.88 52.57 20.09
C TYR A 99 -1.44 51.71 21.27
N VAL A 100 -1.65 50.40 21.08
CA VAL A 100 -2.11 49.37 22.08
C VAL A 100 -3.64 49.22 22.31
N PRO A 101 -4.33 48.49 21.42
CA PRO A 101 -5.71 48.00 21.60
C PRO A 101 -5.82 46.56 22.16
N ILE A 102 -6.30 46.38 23.41
CA ILE A 102 -6.37 45.06 24.10
C ILE A 102 -7.28 44.03 23.39
N MET A 103 -8.48 44.42 22.94
CA MET A 103 -9.38 43.49 22.23
C MET A 103 -8.80 43.03 20.89
N THR A 104 -8.12 43.94 20.19
CA THR A 104 -7.42 43.62 18.94
C THR A 104 -6.18 42.77 19.21
N ILE A 105 -5.53 42.89 20.37
CA ILE A 105 -4.45 41.97 20.78
C ILE A 105 -4.97 40.55 20.97
N CYS A 106 -6.14 40.35 21.61
CA CYS A 106 -6.73 39.01 21.72
C CYS A 106 -7.09 38.42 20.35
N GLN A 107 -7.65 39.22 19.44
CA GLN A 107 -7.93 38.81 18.06
C GLN A 107 -6.62 38.50 17.31
N LEU A 108 -5.58 39.32 17.49
CA LEU A 108 -4.26 39.13 16.90
C LEU A 108 -3.62 37.83 17.39
N VAL A 109 -3.68 37.52 18.69
CA VAL A 109 -3.16 36.25 19.23
C VAL A 109 -3.89 35.05 18.65
N PHE A 110 -5.21 35.14 18.45
CA PHE A 110 -5.97 34.06 17.82
C PHE A 110 -5.56 33.87 16.34
N TYR A 111 -5.49 34.95 15.55
CA TYR A 111 -5.10 34.87 14.13
C TYR A 111 -3.62 34.52 13.91
N LEU A 112 -2.71 35.14 14.67
CA LEU A 112 -1.28 34.82 14.64
C LEU A 112 -1.01 33.43 15.22
N GLY A 113 -1.71 33.02 16.26
CA GLY A 113 -1.60 31.67 16.82
C GLY A 113 -2.02 30.61 15.80
N TRP A 114 -3.11 30.85 15.08
CA TRP A 114 -3.56 29.93 14.03
C TRP A 114 -2.62 29.93 12.81
N MET A 115 -2.08 31.09 12.45
CA MET A 115 -1.03 31.21 11.42
C MET A 115 0.26 30.50 11.86
N LYS A 116 0.67 30.63 13.12
CA LYS A 116 1.87 29.98 13.67
C LYS A 116 1.72 28.47 13.71
N ALA A 117 0.53 27.95 14.00
CA ALA A 117 0.24 26.53 13.84
C ALA A 117 0.44 26.05 12.39
N ALA A 118 0.04 26.86 11.40
CA ALA A 118 0.28 26.54 9.99
C ALA A 118 1.76 26.67 9.59
N GLU A 119 2.51 27.62 10.17
CA GLU A 119 3.94 27.80 9.93
C GLU A 119 4.76 26.61 10.44
N VAL A 120 4.47 26.11 11.64
CA VAL A 120 5.13 24.92 12.20
C VAL A 120 4.86 23.70 11.31
N MET A 121 3.63 23.53 10.82
CA MET A 121 3.28 22.42 9.92
C MET A 121 3.79 22.57 8.49
N LEU A 122 4.36 23.72 8.11
CA LEU A 122 4.77 23.98 6.75
C LEU A 122 6.02 23.19 6.34
N ASN A 123 6.92 22.92 7.29
CA ASN A 123 8.10 22.09 7.07
C ASN A 123 8.25 21.05 8.20
N PRO A 124 7.57 19.90 8.12
CA PRO A 124 7.59 18.86 9.14
C PRO A 124 8.90 18.05 9.20
N PHE A 125 9.93 18.47 8.45
CA PHE A 125 11.26 17.83 8.37
C PHE A 125 12.35 18.68 9.05
N GLY A 126 11.94 19.62 9.90
CA GLY A 126 12.82 20.48 10.68
C GLY A 126 13.47 19.76 11.86
N GLU A 127 13.70 20.52 12.93
CA GLU A 127 14.26 20.06 14.21
C GLU A 127 13.33 20.41 15.38
N ASP A 128 12.09 20.79 15.08
CA ASP A 128 11.09 21.13 16.10
C ASP A 128 10.58 19.85 16.77
N ASP A 129 10.06 19.98 18.00
CA ASP A 129 9.61 18.84 18.82
C ASP A 129 8.45 18.04 18.17
N ASP A 130 7.67 18.69 17.30
CA ASP A 130 6.53 18.09 16.58
C ASP A 130 6.90 17.56 15.17
N ASP A 131 8.16 17.68 14.75
CA ASP A 131 8.63 17.22 13.44
C ASP A 131 8.78 15.70 13.37
N PHE A 132 8.80 15.17 12.14
CA PHE A 132 9.05 13.74 11.96
C PHE A 132 10.48 13.36 12.39
N GLU A 133 10.60 12.33 13.22
CA GLU A 133 11.87 11.70 13.59
C GLU A 133 12.46 10.88 12.43
N CYS A 134 12.90 11.55 11.36
CA CYS A 134 13.38 10.88 10.14
C CYS A 134 14.60 9.98 10.36
N ASN A 135 15.50 10.35 11.28
CA ASN A 135 16.67 9.52 11.61
C ASN A 135 16.25 8.19 12.22
N TYR A 136 15.30 8.21 13.16
CA TYR A 136 14.78 6.99 13.79
C TYR A 136 14.05 6.10 12.77
N ILE A 137 13.22 6.70 11.92
CA ILE A 137 12.49 5.95 10.88
C ILE A 137 13.47 5.29 9.91
N LEU A 138 14.53 5.99 9.50
CA LEU A 138 15.55 5.44 8.60
C LEU A 138 16.25 4.23 9.22
N ASP A 139 16.74 4.36 10.45
CA ASP A 139 17.47 3.30 11.14
C ASP A 139 16.57 2.08 11.38
N ARG A 140 15.33 2.31 11.86
CA ARG A 140 14.34 1.25 12.08
C ARG A 140 14.00 0.50 10.80
N ASN A 141 13.81 1.22 9.68
CA ASN A 141 13.49 0.60 8.40
C ASN A 141 14.65 -0.23 7.86
N LEU A 142 15.89 0.24 8.03
CA LEU A 142 17.07 -0.49 7.61
C LEU A 142 17.24 -1.78 8.43
N GLU A 143 17.15 -1.66 9.76
CA GLU A 143 17.29 -2.80 10.67
C GLU A 143 16.20 -3.86 10.43
N VAL A 144 14.93 -3.45 10.43
CA VAL A 144 13.81 -4.37 10.21
C VAL A 144 13.83 -4.95 8.80
N GLY A 145 14.16 -4.14 7.79
CA GLY A 145 14.24 -4.59 6.40
C GLY A 145 15.29 -5.68 6.21
N MET A 146 16.49 -5.49 6.77
CA MET A 146 17.55 -6.49 6.70
C MET A 146 17.21 -7.74 7.52
N LEU A 147 16.63 -7.58 8.72
CA LEU A 147 16.23 -8.69 9.57
C LEU A 147 15.17 -9.59 8.90
N ILE A 148 14.19 -8.99 8.21
CA ILE A 148 13.14 -9.75 7.50
C ILE A 148 13.73 -10.60 6.37
N VAL A 149 14.70 -10.06 5.63
CA VAL A 149 15.26 -10.74 4.46
C VAL A 149 16.33 -11.77 4.84
N ASP A 150 17.05 -11.55 5.93
CA ASP A 150 18.16 -12.41 6.36
C ASP A 150 17.73 -13.43 7.42
N SER A 151 17.39 -12.96 8.64
CA SER A 151 17.10 -13.84 9.78
C SER A 151 15.72 -14.50 9.75
N CYS A 152 14.73 -13.85 9.12
CA CYS A 152 13.37 -14.39 9.00
C CYS A 152 13.12 -15.20 7.72
N TYR A 153 14.12 -15.35 6.84
CA TYR A 153 13.96 -16.09 5.60
C TYR A 153 13.66 -17.57 5.90
N GLU A 154 12.49 -18.05 5.45
CA GLU A 154 11.98 -19.41 5.71
C GLU A 154 11.83 -19.80 7.20
N GLY A 155 12.00 -18.84 8.12
CA GLY A 155 11.89 -19.03 9.57
C GLY A 155 10.44 -19.01 10.05
N LEU A 156 9.65 -20.01 9.64
CA LEU A 156 8.27 -20.15 10.13
C LEU A 156 8.29 -20.80 11.53
N PRO A 157 7.44 -20.33 12.47
CA PRO A 157 7.24 -21.03 13.73
C PRO A 157 6.58 -22.39 13.47
N ASP A 158 6.83 -23.36 14.36
CA ASP A 158 6.22 -24.68 14.26
C ASP A 158 4.69 -24.58 14.28
N SER A 159 4.05 -25.27 13.34
CA SER A 159 2.60 -25.35 13.25
C SER A 159 2.03 -26.11 14.46
N GLY A 160 1.55 -25.37 15.46
CA GLY A 160 0.75 -25.89 16.56
C GLY A 160 -0.75 -25.76 16.28
N ASP A 161 -1.55 -26.62 16.90
CA ASP A 161 -3.00 -26.44 16.93
C ASP A 161 -3.32 -25.15 17.71
N ASP A 162 -4.24 -24.35 17.18
CA ASP A 162 -4.65 -23.08 17.76
C ASP A 162 -5.66 -23.29 18.90
N ASP A 163 -5.41 -22.67 20.07
CA ASP A 163 -6.37 -22.61 21.18
C ASP A 163 -7.47 -21.56 20.88
N SER A 164 -8.27 -21.84 19.85
CA SER A 164 -9.29 -20.94 19.30
C SER A 164 -10.53 -20.76 20.20
N GLY A 165 -10.51 -21.31 21.42
CA GLY A 165 -11.69 -21.42 22.28
C GLY A 165 -11.73 -20.52 23.51
N ASN A 166 -10.61 -19.91 23.92
CA ASN A 166 -10.52 -19.33 25.27
C ASN A 166 -9.89 -17.93 25.30
N TYR A 167 -10.42 -17.00 24.49
CA TYR A 167 -10.10 -15.57 24.59
C TYR A 167 -10.69 -14.99 25.89
N ALA A 168 -9.98 -15.15 27.00
CA ALA A 168 -10.34 -14.58 28.28
C ALA A 168 -9.99 -13.09 28.33
N TYR A 169 -10.93 -12.27 28.80
CA TYR A 169 -10.65 -10.88 29.12
C TYR A 169 -10.02 -10.78 30.50
N THR A 170 -9.12 -9.82 30.68
CA THR A 170 -8.67 -9.45 32.03
C THR A 170 -9.83 -8.79 32.78
N ALA A 171 -9.86 -8.90 34.12
CA ALA A 171 -10.96 -8.36 34.93
C ALA A 171 -11.18 -6.84 34.76
N ALA A 172 -10.16 -6.10 34.29
CA ALA A 172 -10.24 -4.67 33.98
C ALA A 172 -10.85 -4.37 32.60
N GLU A 173 -10.88 -5.35 31.71
CA GLU A 173 -11.37 -5.25 30.32
C GLU A 173 -12.68 -6.01 30.11
N GLU A 174 -13.37 -6.40 31.20
CA GLU A 174 -14.66 -7.06 31.10
C GLU A 174 -15.64 -6.17 30.30
N PRO A 175 -16.17 -6.66 29.17
CA PRO A 175 -16.97 -5.83 28.31
C PRO A 175 -18.33 -5.54 28.96
N GLU A 176 -18.59 -4.27 29.26
CA GLU A 176 -19.95 -3.79 29.54
C GLU A 176 -20.83 -4.05 28.31
N ASP A 177 -21.78 -4.98 28.43
CA ASP A 177 -22.86 -5.34 27.49
C ASP A 177 -22.58 -5.10 25.99
N ARG A 178 -21.80 -5.98 25.34
CA ARG A 178 -21.65 -5.95 23.88
C ARG A 178 -22.88 -6.52 23.17
N ILE A 179 -23.65 -5.64 22.53
CA ILE A 179 -24.55 -6.03 21.44
C ILE A 179 -23.69 -6.23 20.18
N ASN A 180 -23.69 -7.43 19.60
CA ASN A 180 -23.06 -7.65 18.29
C ASN A 180 -23.76 -6.78 17.23
N LEU A 181 -23.06 -5.76 16.70
CA LEU A 181 -23.60 -4.89 15.65
C LEU A 181 -23.77 -5.68 14.34
N GLN A 182 -24.99 -6.16 14.10
CA GLN A 182 -25.36 -6.87 12.85
C GLN A 182 -25.85 -5.92 11.74
N GLY A 183 -25.72 -4.61 11.95
CA GLY A 183 -26.20 -3.56 11.05
C GLY A 183 -27.64 -3.13 11.30
N SER A 184 -27.97 -1.91 10.86
CA SER A 184 -29.27 -1.24 11.12
C SER A 184 -30.48 -2.01 10.57
N CYS A 185 -30.29 -2.89 9.58
CA CYS A 185 -31.36 -3.67 8.96
C CYS A 185 -31.56 -5.07 9.57
N SER A 186 -30.73 -5.50 10.53
CA SER A 186 -30.81 -6.85 11.11
C SER A 186 -32.17 -7.12 11.80
N LYS A 187 -32.81 -6.08 12.35
CA LYS A 187 -34.11 -6.18 13.03
C LYS A 187 -35.31 -6.19 12.07
N VAL A 188 -35.12 -5.95 10.77
CA VAL A 188 -36.22 -5.87 9.79
C VAL A 188 -36.62 -7.28 9.37
N LYS A 189 -37.68 -7.81 9.99
CA LYS A 189 -38.36 -9.01 9.48
C LYS A 189 -39.21 -8.57 8.27
N PRO A 190 -39.03 -9.16 7.07
CA PRO A 190 -39.88 -8.83 5.93
C PRO A 190 -41.32 -9.22 6.26
N THR A 191 -42.20 -8.22 6.36
CA THR A 191 -43.64 -8.46 6.48
C THR A 191 -44.10 -9.12 5.19
N GLN A 192 -44.44 -10.40 5.25
CA GLN A 192 -45.06 -11.11 4.14
C GLN A 192 -46.33 -10.31 3.76
N LYS A 193 -46.32 -9.67 2.58
CA LYS A 193 -47.41 -8.79 2.14
C LYS A 193 -48.74 -9.53 2.31
N ARG A 194 -49.62 -9.06 3.20
CA ARG A 194 -51.06 -9.31 3.05
C ARG A 194 -51.39 -8.77 1.67
N ALA A 195 -51.94 -9.61 0.81
CA ALA A 195 -52.32 -9.22 -0.54
C ALA A 195 -53.21 -7.98 -0.47
N CYS A 196 -52.75 -6.84 -1.02
CA CYS A 196 -53.65 -5.74 -1.33
C CYS A 196 -54.64 -6.25 -2.38
N PRO A 197 -55.95 -6.03 -2.23
CA PRO A 197 -56.93 -6.40 -3.24
C PRO A 197 -56.84 -5.42 -4.42
N CYS A 198 -55.84 -5.60 -5.28
CA CYS A 198 -55.81 -4.95 -6.59
C CYS A 198 -56.36 -5.93 -7.65
N PRO A 199 -57.12 -5.44 -8.66
CA PRO A 199 -57.67 -6.29 -9.70
C PRO A 199 -56.56 -7.07 -10.41
N LYS A 200 -56.75 -8.39 -10.55
CA LYS A 200 -55.80 -9.30 -11.20
C LYS A 200 -55.67 -8.96 -12.68
N ILE A 201 -54.71 -8.10 -13.03
CA ILE A 201 -54.20 -8.04 -14.40
C ILE A 201 -53.43 -9.33 -14.64
N LYS A 202 -53.93 -10.18 -15.54
CA LYS A 202 -53.27 -11.44 -15.91
C LYS A 202 -52.04 -11.12 -16.76
N TRP A 203 -50.86 -11.15 -16.16
CA TRP A 203 -49.61 -11.19 -16.89
C TRP A 203 -49.40 -12.60 -17.46
N ALA A 204 -49.07 -12.68 -18.75
CA ALA A 204 -48.78 -13.93 -19.43
C ALA A 204 -47.58 -14.64 -18.77
N LYS A 205 -47.69 -15.96 -18.55
CA LYS A 205 -46.64 -16.80 -17.97
C LYS A 205 -45.37 -16.72 -18.83
N GLN A 206 -44.33 -16.05 -18.34
CA GLN A 206 -42.96 -16.33 -18.81
C GLN A 206 -42.58 -17.76 -18.40
N ARG A 207 -42.13 -18.55 -19.38
CA ARG A 207 -41.56 -19.89 -19.17
C ARG A 207 -40.26 -19.76 -18.37
N LYS A 208 -40.16 -20.44 -17.23
CA LYS A 208 -38.90 -20.56 -16.47
C LYS A 208 -37.90 -21.46 -17.23
N PRO A 209 -36.62 -21.11 -17.34
CA PRO A 209 -35.59 -22.07 -17.73
C PRO A 209 -35.31 -23.06 -16.58
N SER A 210 -35.11 -24.32 -16.95
CA SER A 210 -34.80 -25.44 -16.05
C SER A 210 -33.44 -25.24 -15.37
N ARG A 211 -33.43 -25.25 -14.03
CA ARG A 211 -32.20 -25.15 -13.21
C ARG A 211 -31.72 -26.56 -12.90
N ARG A 212 -30.69 -27.02 -13.62
CA ARG A 212 -29.96 -28.26 -13.35
C ARG A 212 -29.24 -28.12 -12.01
N GLN A 213 -29.59 -28.94 -11.02
CA GLN A 213 -28.91 -28.97 -9.72
C GLN A 213 -27.55 -29.64 -9.87
N ARG A 214 -26.48 -29.01 -9.37
CA ARG A 214 -25.25 -29.70 -8.97
C ARG A 214 -25.15 -29.61 -7.44
N LYS A 215 -25.33 -30.74 -6.79
CA LYS A 215 -24.94 -30.95 -5.39
C LYS A 215 -23.44 -31.23 -5.39
N THR A 216 -22.66 -30.45 -4.65
CA THR A 216 -21.35 -30.86 -4.15
C THR A 216 -21.60 -31.47 -2.77
N SER A 217 -21.57 -32.80 -2.69
CA SER A 217 -21.48 -33.54 -1.44
C SER A 217 -20.06 -34.02 -1.26
N GLU A 218 -19.53 -33.67 -0.10
CA GLU A 218 -18.26 -34.08 0.48
C GLU A 218 -18.39 -35.53 0.96
N ASN A 219 -17.82 -36.48 0.22
CA ASN A 219 -17.26 -37.75 0.69
C ASN A 219 -16.73 -38.53 -0.52
N ASP A 220 -15.70 -39.36 -0.29
CA ASP A 220 -15.00 -40.23 -1.24
C ASP A 220 -13.70 -39.66 -1.84
N ARG A 221 -12.78 -39.22 -0.97
CA ARG A 221 -11.34 -39.30 -1.26
C ARG A 221 -10.78 -40.59 -0.65
N ASN A 222 -11.02 -41.72 -1.31
CA ASN A 222 -10.20 -42.93 -1.18
C ASN A 222 -10.59 -43.94 -2.26
N SER A 223 -9.85 -43.98 -3.37
CA SER A 223 -9.59 -45.17 -4.20
C SER A 223 -9.00 -44.80 -5.56
N LYS A 224 -7.71 -45.11 -5.74
CA LYS A 224 -7.03 -45.58 -6.98
C LYS A 224 -6.84 -44.54 -8.11
N GLU A 225 -5.62 -44.06 -8.34
CA GLU A 225 -4.57 -44.68 -9.17
C GLU A 225 -4.96 -45.00 -10.63
N ASP A 226 -4.09 -44.52 -11.53
CA ASP A 226 -3.84 -44.96 -12.92
C ASP A 226 -4.82 -44.56 -14.04
N LYS A 227 -4.39 -43.61 -14.91
CA LYS A 227 -3.95 -43.86 -16.31
C LYS A 227 -3.78 -42.60 -17.17
N LYS A 228 -2.52 -42.38 -17.58
CA LYS A 228 -1.99 -41.88 -18.87
C LYS A 228 -2.90 -41.03 -19.79
N PHE A 229 -2.48 -39.79 -20.03
CA PHE A 229 -2.77 -39.02 -21.24
C PHE A 229 -1.86 -39.43 -22.41
N PRO A 230 -2.37 -39.62 -23.64
CA PRO A 230 -1.55 -39.52 -24.83
C PRO A 230 -1.90 -38.29 -25.68
N LEU A 231 -0.86 -37.53 -26.03
CA LEU A 231 -0.77 -36.64 -27.18
C LEU A 231 -0.93 -37.43 -28.49
N LYS A 232 -1.75 -36.95 -29.44
CA LYS A 232 -1.46 -37.05 -30.90
C LYS A 232 -2.12 -35.90 -31.69
N GLU A 233 -1.32 -35.40 -32.61
CA GLU A 233 -1.54 -34.38 -33.63
C GLU A 233 -2.65 -34.71 -34.63
N VAL A 234 -3.30 -33.68 -35.21
CA VAL A 234 -3.72 -33.68 -36.63
C VAL A 234 -3.57 -32.26 -37.20
N ILE A 235 -2.87 -32.22 -38.33
CA ILE A 235 -2.48 -31.07 -39.16
C ILE A 235 -3.61 -30.65 -40.12
N ASN A 236 -3.72 -29.32 -40.35
CA ASN A 236 -4.29 -28.56 -41.47
C ASN A 236 -5.73 -28.80 -41.98
N SER A 237 -6.51 -27.72 -42.08
CA SER A 237 -6.83 -27.11 -43.38
C SER A 237 -7.38 -25.68 -43.25
N LYS A 238 -7.11 -24.89 -44.30
CA LYS A 238 -7.28 -23.45 -44.49
C LYS A 238 -8.74 -22.98 -44.45
N SER A 239 -8.99 -21.77 -43.94
CA SER A 239 -9.75 -20.74 -44.68
C SER A 239 -9.60 -19.36 -44.05
N ASN A 240 -9.60 -18.37 -44.94
CA ASN A 240 -9.25 -16.97 -44.74
C ASN A 240 -10.27 -16.20 -43.90
N GLY A 241 -9.80 -15.20 -43.17
CA GLY A 241 -10.67 -14.25 -42.45
C GLY A 241 -9.86 -13.17 -41.74
N ILE A 242 -9.16 -12.34 -42.51
CA ILE A 242 -8.58 -11.09 -42.04
C ILE A 242 -9.76 -10.15 -41.72
N ILE A 243 -9.87 -9.71 -40.47
CA ILE A 243 -10.60 -8.50 -40.09
C ILE A 243 -9.64 -7.64 -39.28
N VAL A 244 -9.16 -6.59 -39.94
CA VAL A 244 -8.46 -5.44 -39.36
C VAL A 244 -9.51 -4.33 -39.24
N ILE A 245 -9.73 -3.82 -38.03
CA ILE A 245 -10.46 -2.60 -37.66
C ILE A 245 -9.83 -2.22 -36.29
N GLU A 246 -9.30 -1.02 -36.00
CA GLU A 246 -9.22 0.27 -36.69
C GLU A 246 -8.05 1.07 -36.08
N ALA A 247 -7.71 2.17 -36.77
CA ALA A 247 -6.85 3.26 -36.29
C ALA A 247 -7.56 4.14 -35.24
#